data_AF-H0FXL5-F1
#
_entry.id   AF-H0FXL5-F1
#
_cell.length_a   1.000
_cell.length_b   1.000
_cell.length_c   1.000
_cell.angle_alpha   90.00
_cell.angle_beta   90.00
_cell.angle_gamma   90.00
#
_symmetry.space_group_name_H-M   'P 1'
#
loop_
_entity.id
_entity.type
_entity.pdbx_description
1 polymer ?
#
loop_
_entity_poly.entity_id
_entity_poly.type
_entity_poly.pdbx_seq_one_letter_code
_entity_poly.pdbx_strand_id
1 'polypeptide(L)'
;MARKNLIGISDSPLASEDGERPAVGRPIAGLAPTQRFNGLVGGITRSLSNITQKVERAEELERQLAEGHAIVELDPELIDSSFIIDRLGVAPEVQALLVQQIRDHGQQVPILVRPHPAESGRYQVAYGHRRLAALREIGTKVKAVIRNLNDEQLVISQGQENNARTDLSFIERALFATRLEDRGFSRETIMSALGVDKAALSKMIAVVRRLPLDIIEAIGAAPGFGRRRWMELADLIDRDDRRPKALDFIDAAEFKALESDQRFEKLFALLSLARKPSKAETWIAPDRSRAVRIRETDAETTLAFSKKAAPGFAEFVRRRLEALYLEYQRETGD
;
A
#
# COMPACT_ATOMS: atom_id res chain seq x y z
N MET A 1 14.55 70.11 21.23
CA MET A 1 13.61 70.20 20.08
C MET A 1 12.49 69.19 20.32
N ALA A 2 11.50 69.51 21.15
CA ALA A 2 10.18 70.01 20.74
C ALA A 2 9.39 68.96 19.93
N ARG A 3 8.57 68.12 20.57
CA ARG A 3 7.12 68.26 20.89
C ARG A 3 6.19 68.26 19.66
N LYS A 4 5.24 67.32 19.58
CA LYS A 4 3.81 67.56 19.91
C LYS A 4 2.92 66.31 19.83
N ASN A 5 1.96 66.28 20.76
CA ASN A 5 0.94 65.28 21.07
C ASN A 5 -0.41 65.63 20.40
N LEU A 6 -1.35 64.67 20.36
CA LEU A 6 -2.79 64.82 20.71
C LEU A 6 -3.43 63.41 20.79
N ILE A 7 -3.74 62.80 21.94
CA ILE A 7 -4.77 63.01 23.01
C ILE A 7 -6.17 62.44 22.70
N GLY A 8 -6.65 61.61 23.66
CA GLY A 8 -8.05 61.32 24.05
C GLY A 8 -8.12 59.99 24.81
N ILE A 9 -7.87 59.88 26.13
CA ILE A 9 -8.70 60.21 27.33
C ILE A 9 -10.02 59.39 27.35
N SER A 10 -10.46 58.66 28.39
CA SER A 10 -10.22 58.74 29.84
C SER A 10 -10.36 57.39 30.55
N ASP A 11 -9.64 57.29 31.66
CA ASP A 11 -9.69 56.29 32.70
C ASP A 11 -10.37 56.88 33.98
N SER A 12 -10.92 56.00 34.83
CA SER A 12 -11.01 56.08 36.31
C SER A 12 -12.00 57.07 36.98
N PRO A 13 -12.41 56.89 38.28
CA PRO A 13 -11.60 56.32 39.37
C PRO A 13 -12.27 55.49 40.51
N LEU A 14 -11.34 55.02 41.35
CA LEU A 14 -11.34 54.41 42.69
C LEU A 14 -12.30 55.00 43.76
N ALA A 15 -12.67 54.17 44.75
CA ALA A 15 -12.38 54.38 46.18
C ALA A 15 -12.66 53.12 47.02
N SER A 16 -11.85 52.94 48.06
CA SER A 16 -11.81 51.85 49.06
C SER A 16 -12.11 52.36 50.47
N GLU A 17 -12.05 51.46 51.46
CA GLU A 17 -12.23 51.59 52.94
C GLU A 17 -13.63 51.13 53.41
N ASP A 18 -13.84 50.25 54.40
CA ASP A 18 -13.07 49.88 55.59
C ASP A 18 -13.32 48.42 56.05
N GLY A 19 -12.47 47.92 56.95
CA GLY A 19 -12.45 46.55 57.45
C GLY A 19 -13.28 46.26 58.72
N GLU A 20 -12.90 45.12 59.33
CA GLU A 20 -13.18 44.62 60.70
C GLU A 20 -14.26 43.51 60.88
N ARG A 21 -13.81 42.37 61.43
CA ARG A 21 -14.56 41.22 61.99
C ARG A 21 -14.41 41.31 63.54
N PRO A 22 -15.32 40.81 64.42
CA PRO A 22 -15.66 39.37 64.48
C PRO A 22 -17.06 38.96 65.04
N ALA A 23 -17.26 37.63 64.99
CA ALA A 23 -18.27 36.70 65.51
C ALA A 23 -19.32 37.14 66.57
N VAL A 24 -20.56 36.62 66.43
CA VAL A 24 -21.21 35.59 67.28
C VAL A 24 -22.70 35.46 66.89
N GLY A 25 -23.19 34.24 66.68
CA GLY A 25 -24.62 33.95 66.53
C GLY A 25 -24.88 32.45 66.46
N ARG A 26 -25.09 31.82 67.63
CA ARG A 26 -25.41 30.39 67.80
C ARG A 26 -26.82 30.04 67.22
N PRO A 27 -27.09 28.76 66.88
CA PRO A 27 -28.27 28.35 66.13
C PRO A 27 -29.52 28.27 67.01
N ILE A 28 -30.69 28.55 66.43
CA ILE A 28 -31.99 28.15 67.02
C ILE A 28 -32.48 26.92 66.26
N ALA A 29 -32.65 25.85 67.01
CA ALA A 29 -33.18 24.57 66.57
C ALA A 29 -34.70 24.61 66.44
N GLY A 30 -35.21 23.85 65.47
CA GLY A 30 -36.61 23.44 65.40
C GLY A 30 -37.49 24.34 64.56
N LEU A 31 -37.59 24.01 63.26
CA LEU A 31 -38.80 24.11 62.43
C LEU A 31 -38.43 23.61 61.02
N ALA A 32 -38.62 22.32 60.77
CA ALA A 32 -38.60 21.77 59.43
C ALA A 32 -39.94 22.12 58.75
N PRO A 33 -39.97 22.73 57.55
CA PRO A 33 -41.18 22.76 56.77
C PRO A 33 -41.37 21.39 56.11
N THR A 34 -42.36 20.64 56.59
CA THR A 34 -42.86 19.42 55.94
C THR A 34 -43.45 19.79 54.58
N GLN A 35 -42.68 19.55 53.52
CA GLN A 35 -43.17 19.71 52.15
C GLN A 35 -44.02 18.48 51.79
N ARG A 36 -45.32 18.72 51.58
CA ARG A 36 -46.30 17.69 51.20
C ARG A 36 -45.98 17.15 49.80
N PHE A 37 -45.79 15.85 49.68
CA PHE A 37 -45.79 15.14 48.40
C PHE A 37 -47.21 15.04 47.86
N ASN A 38 -47.50 15.72 46.76
CA ASN A 38 -48.65 15.46 45.90
C ASN A 38 -48.15 15.34 44.45
N GLY A 39 -48.41 14.22 43.79
CA GLY A 39 -48.27 14.10 42.33
C GLY A 39 -47.75 12.77 41.81
N LEU A 40 -48.59 11.72 41.86
CA LEU A 40 -48.39 10.38 41.28
C LEU A 40 -48.34 10.34 39.72
N VAL A 41 -48.16 11.47 39.03
CA VAL A 41 -48.23 11.56 37.55
C VAL A 41 -46.87 11.89 36.90
N GLY A 42 -45.84 12.25 37.68
CA GLY A 42 -44.51 12.61 37.16
C GLY A 42 -43.52 11.45 36.94
N GLY A 43 -43.90 10.22 37.30
CA GLY A 43 -43.01 9.05 37.20
C GLY A 43 -42.82 8.52 35.78
N ILE A 44 -43.86 8.63 34.95
CA ILE A 44 -43.87 8.11 33.57
C ILE A 44 -43.17 9.10 32.62
N THR A 45 -43.38 10.40 32.79
CA THR A 45 -42.70 11.44 31.99
C THR A 45 -41.20 11.49 32.28
N ARG A 46 -40.78 11.38 33.55
CA ARG A 46 -39.34 11.25 33.89
C ARG A 46 -38.73 9.96 33.35
N SER A 47 -39.47 8.85 33.35
CA SER A 47 -38.97 7.58 32.79
C SER A 47 -38.80 7.66 31.28
N LEU A 48 -39.77 8.25 30.55
CA LEU A 48 -39.64 8.48 29.11
C LEU A 48 -38.50 9.44 28.79
N SER A 49 -38.36 10.56 29.52
CA SER A 49 -37.24 11.50 29.33
C SER A 49 -35.88 10.88 29.67
N ASN A 50 -35.80 9.99 30.67
CA ASN A 50 -34.58 9.26 31.00
C ASN A 50 -34.23 8.21 29.94
N ILE A 51 -35.24 7.56 29.33
CA ILE A 51 -35.05 6.60 28.24
C ILE A 51 -34.58 7.34 26.98
N THR A 52 -35.21 8.45 26.61
CA THR A 52 -34.77 9.25 25.45
C THR A 52 -33.37 9.81 25.66
N GLN A 53 -33.05 10.34 26.85
CA GLN A 53 -31.68 10.78 27.15
C GLN A 53 -30.66 9.63 27.10
N LYS A 54 -31.01 8.42 27.51
CA LYS A 54 -30.11 7.26 27.41
C LYS A 54 -29.90 6.84 25.95
N VAL A 55 -30.94 6.87 25.13
CA VAL A 55 -30.87 6.55 23.70
C VAL A 55 -30.02 7.61 22.98
N GLU A 56 -30.28 8.89 23.17
CA GLU A 56 -29.48 9.98 22.59
C GLU A 56 -28.00 9.90 23.02
N ARG A 57 -27.75 9.55 24.29
CA ARG A 57 -26.38 9.41 24.81
C ARG A 57 -25.70 8.15 24.28
N ALA A 58 -26.44 7.08 24.01
CA ALA A 58 -25.92 5.90 23.33
C ALA A 58 -25.60 6.20 21.87
N GLU A 59 -26.47 6.91 21.15
CA GLU A 59 -26.24 7.37 19.79
C GLU A 59 -25.04 8.32 19.69
N GLU A 60 -24.86 9.23 20.66
CA GLU A 60 -23.69 10.11 20.73
C GLU A 60 -22.41 9.33 21.00
N LEU A 61 -22.44 8.33 21.89
CA LEU A 61 -21.31 7.43 22.11
C LEU A 61 -21.00 6.59 20.87
N GLU A 62 -22.01 6.07 20.18
CA GLU A 62 -21.87 5.36 18.91
C GLU A 62 -21.29 6.26 17.83
N ARG A 63 -21.68 7.54 17.79
CA ARG A 63 -21.12 8.52 16.85
C ARG A 63 -19.67 8.85 17.19
N GLN A 64 -19.33 9.07 18.45
CA GLN A 64 -17.96 9.32 18.90
C GLN A 64 -17.05 8.10 18.67
N LEU A 65 -17.59 6.89 18.84
CA LEU A 65 -16.94 5.66 18.44
C LEU A 65 -16.72 5.64 16.93
N ALA A 66 -17.75 5.91 16.12
CA ALA A 66 -17.68 5.91 14.66
C ALA A 66 -16.76 6.98 14.06
N GLU A 67 -16.60 8.13 14.73
CA GLU A 67 -15.63 9.19 14.40
C GLU A 67 -14.18 8.81 14.78
N GLY A 68 -14.01 7.72 15.54
CA GLY A 68 -12.71 7.14 15.92
C GLY A 68 -12.04 7.83 17.10
N HIS A 69 -12.82 8.43 18.01
CA HIS A 69 -12.30 9.13 19.19
C HIS A 69 -12.12 8.22 20.43
N ALA A 70 -12.63 6.98 20.40
CA ALA A 70 -12.53 6.05 21.52
C ALA A 70 -11.93 4.70 21.10
N ILE A 71 -11.00 4.20 21.91
CA ILE A 71 -10.42 2.86 21.79
C ILE A 71 -11.33 1.89 22.56
N VAL A 72 -11.75 0.82 21.89
CA VAL A 72 -12.56 -0.26 22.48
C VAL A 72 -11.79 -1.57 22.50
N GLU A 73 -12.16 -2.46 23.42
CA GLU A 73 -11.65 -3.83 23.45
C GLU A 73 -12.65 -4.78 22.81
N LEU A 74 -12.24 -5.43 21.72
CA LEU A 74 -13.06 -6.39 20.97
C LEU A 74 -12.51 -7.80 21.15
N ASP A 75 -13.40 -8.78 21.07
CA ASP A 75 -12.98 -10.17 20.94
C ASP A 75 -12.39 -10.38 19.54
N PRO A 76 -11.17 -10.95 19.42
CA PRO A 76 -10.55 -11.20 18.11
C PRO A 76 -11.38 -12.11 17.19
N GLU A 77 -12.28 -12.94 17.71
CA GLU A 77 -13.16 -13.82 16.92
C GLU A 77 -14.29 -13.05 16.22
N LEU A 78 -14.61 -11.84 16.69
CA LEU A 78 -15.63 -10.96 16.08
C LEU A 78 -15.08 -10.12 14.91
N ILE A 79 -13.78 -10.25 14.60
CA ILE A 79 -13.10 -9.44 13.61
C ILE A 79 -12.79 -10.29 12.39
N ASP A 80 -13.10 -9.83 11.19
CA ASP A 80 -12.78 -10.50 9.93
C ASP A 80 -11.62 -9.82 9.25
N SER A 81 -10.82 -10.61 8.54
CA SER A 81 -9.72 -10.10 7.71
C SER A 81 -10.27 -9.19 6.61
N SER A 82 -9.45 -8.25 6.15
CA SER A 82 -9.76 -7.49 4.93
C SER A 82 -9.88 -8.45 3.76
N PHE A 83 -10.74 -8.10 2.80
CA PHE A 83 -10.84 -8.81 1.53
C PHE A 83 -9.54 -8.69 0.70
N ILE A 84 -8.61 -7.82 1.07
CA ILE A 84 -7.33 -7.63 0.39
C ILE A 84 -6.16 -8.06 1.26
N ILE A 85 -5.40 -9.03 0.77
CA ILE A 85 -4.09 -9.41 1.30
C ILE A 85 -3.07 -8.42 0.74
N ASP A 86 -2.36 -7.75 1.64
CA ASP A 86 -1.44 -6.64 1.34
C ASP A 86 0.05 -7.04 1.29
N ARG A 87 0.42 -8.27 1.72
CA ARG A 87 1.81 -8.75 1.76
C ARG A 87 1.97 -10.15 1.18
N LEU A 88 3.06 -10.40 0.46
CA LEU A 88 3.41 -11.73 -0.08
C LEU A 88 4.26 -12.51 0.91
N GLY A 89 3.60 -13.33 1.75
CA GLY A 89 4.29 -14.15 2.75
C GLY A 89 4.87 -13.32 3.89
N VAL A 90 4.68 -13.78 5.13
CA VAL A 90 5.36 -13.19 6.29
C VAL A 90 6.30 -14.27 6.83
N ALA A 91 7.58 -13.92 6.96
CA ALA A 91 8.55 -14.81 7.60
C ALA A 91 8.03 -15.16 9.01
N PRO A 92 7.86 -16.46 9.35
CA PRO A 92 7.30 -16.89 10.63
C PRO A 92 8.03 -16.28 11.84
N GLU A 93 9.34 -16.09 11.73
CA GLU A 93 10.18 -15.47 12.76
C GLU A 93 9.76 -14.05 13.11
N VAL A 94 9.43 -13.23 12.10
CA VAL A 94 9.02 -11.84 12.30
C VAL A 94 7.64 -11.77 12.97
N GLN A 95 6.78 -12.76 12.72
CA GLN A 95 5.50 -12.89 13.39
C GLN A 95 5.68 -13.36 14.85
N ALA A 96 6.53 -14.36 15.08
CA ALA A 96 6.83 -14.86 16.42
C ALA A 96 7.42 -13.78 17.33
N LEU A 97 8.31 -12.93 16.80
CA LEU A 97 8.85 -11.78 17.54
C LEU A 97 7.74 -10.81 17.98
N LEU A 98 6.79 -10.50 17.08
CA LEU A 98 5.67 -9.63 17.39
C LEU A 98 4.75 -10.23 18.46
N VAL A 99 4.51 -11.54 18.42
CA VAL A 99 3.74 -12.25 19.44
C VAL A 99 4.42 -12.11 20.81
N GLN A 100 5.73 -12.33 20.91
CA GLN A 100 6.44 -12.18 22.18
C GLN A 100 6.41 -10.75 22.70
N GLN A 101 6.64 -9.75 21.83
CA GLN A 101 6.53 -8.34 22.24
C GLN A 101 5.14 -7.98 22.78
N ILE A 102 4.07 -8.52 22.17
CA ILE A 102 2.70 -8.28 22.65
C ILE A 102 2.43 -9.04 23.96
N ARG A 103 3.02 -10.21 24.17
CA ARG A 103 2.93 -10.91 25.47
C ARG A 103 3.61 -10.11 26.59
N ASP A 104 4.79 -9.57 26.33
CA ASP A 104 5.61 -8.88 27.34
C ASP A 104 5.07 -7.48 27.68
N HIS A 105 4.61 -6.74 26.67
CA HIS A 105 4.25 -5.32 26.82
C HIS A 105 2.77 -5.02 26.52
N GLY A 106 1.98 -6.01 26.14
CA GLY A 106 0.61 -5.82 25.70
C GLY A 106 0.48 -5.10 24.36
N GLN A 107 -0.75 -4.88 23.93
CA GLN A 107 -1.03 -4.08 22.73
C GLN A 107 -0.86 -2.58 23.01
N GLN A 108 0.17 -1.99 22.39
CA GLN A 108 0.48 -0.56 22.46
C GLN A 108 -0.29 0.28 21.44
N VAL A 109 -0.39 -0.21 20.20
CA VAL A 109 -1.05 0.52 19.10
C VAL A 109 -2.36 -0.20 18.74
N PRO A 110 -3.52 0.49 18.75
CA PRO A 110 -4.79 -0.12 18.37
C PRO A 110 -4.80 -0.54 16.89
N ILE A 111 -5.71 -1.42 16.51
CA ILE A 111 -6.04 -1.68 15.10
C ILE A 111 -7.19 -0.78 14.66
N LEU A 112 -7.34 -0.53 13.36
CA LEU A 112 -8.54 0.12 12.82
C LEU A 112 -9.46 -0.94 12.23
N VAL A 113 -10.71 -0.90 12.64
CA VAL A 113 -11.77 -1.76 12.12
C VAL A 113 -12.95 -0.91 11.65
N ARG A 114 -13.76 -1.47 10.77
CA ARG A 114 -15.11 -0.99 10.46
C ARG A 114 -16.16 -2.02 10.86
N PRO A 115 -17.42 -1.64 11.11
CA PRO A 115 -18.51 -2.61 11.17
C PRO A 115 -18.59 -3.42 9.87
N HIS A 116 -18.87 -4.73 9.96
CA HIS A 116 -18.98 -5.58 8.78
C HIS A 116 -20.22 -5.19 7.95
N PRO A 117 -20.10 -4.96 6.63
CA PRO A 117 -21.19 -4.43 5.82
C PRO A 117 -22.37 -5.40 5.68
N ALA A 118 -22.14 -6.71 5.82
CA ALA A 118 -23.16 -7.75 5.65
C ALA A 118 -23.57 -8.45 6.95
N GLU A 119 -22.80 -8.31 8.04
CA GLU A 119 -23.01 -9.10 9.27
C GLU A 119 -23.02 -8.18 10.48
N SER A 120 -24.20 -7.99 11.08
CA SER A 120 -24.34 -7.17 12.28
C SER A 120 -23.59 -7.79 13.46
N GLY A 121 -22.90 -6.96 14.24
CA GLY A 121 -22.10 -7.39 15.39
C GLY A 121 -20.70 -7.92 15.06
N ARG A 122 -20.34 -8.03 13.77
CA ARG A 122 -18.98 -8.32 13.31
C ARG A 122 -18.27 -7.06 12.84
N TYR A 123 -16.95 -7.13 12.81
CA TYR A 123 -16.09 -6.06 12.36
C TYR A 123 -15.16 -6.56 11.27
N GLN A 124 -14.70 -5.68 10.39
CA GLN A 124 -13.66 -5.98 9.41
C GLN A 124 -12.44 -5.11 9.68
N VAL A 125 -11.26 -5.72 9.74
CA VAL A 125 -10.01 -4.98 9.95
C VAL A 125 -9.62 -4.20 8.68
N ALA A 126 -9.41 -2.90 8.85
CA ALA A 126 -8.88 -2.01 7.82
C ALA A 126 -7.34 -1.99 7.83
N TYR A 127 -6.70 -1.95 8.99
CA TYR A 127 -5.25 -2.15 9.12
C TYR A 127 -4.88 -2.81 10.45
N GLY A 128 -3.67 -3.40 10.48
CA GLY A 128 -3.16 -4.08 11.67
C GLY A 128 -3.35 -5.61 11.66
N HIS A 129 -3.47 -6.22 10.48
CA HIS A 129 -3.68 -7.66 10.29
C HIS A 129 -2.70 -8.53 11.09
N ARG A 130 -1.40 -8.22 11.07
CA ARG A 130 -0.38 -8.98 11.82
C ARG A 130 -0.59 -8.93 13.33
N ARG A 131 -1.08 -7.80 13.83
CA ARG A 131 -1.37 -7.60 15.26
C ARG A 131 -2.63 -8.36 15.67
N LEU A 132 -3.66 -8.35 14.83
CA LEU A 132 -4.84 -9.19 15.01
C LEU A 132 -4.48 -10.67 15.05
N ALA A 133 -3.65 -11.14 14.13
CA ALA A 133 -3.16 -12.52 14.12
C ALA A 133 -2.37 -12.87 15.39
N ALA A 134 -1.49 -11.99 15.85
CA ALA A 134 -0.73 -12.21 17.09
C ALA A 134 -1.64 -12.23 18.33
N LEU A 135 -2.63 -11.34 18.43
CA LEU A 135 -3.57 -11.30 19.56
C LEU A 135 -4.50 -12.50 19.58
N ARG A 136 -4.90 -13.02 18.41
CA ARG A 136 -5.59 -14.32 18.29
C ARG A 136 -4.76 -15.46 18.85
N GLU A 137 -3.49 -15.53 18.49
CA GLU A 137 -2.58 -16.57 18.98
C GLU A 137 -2.39 -16.49 20.50
N ILE A 138 -2.38 -15.27 21.06
CA ILE A 138 -2.26 -15.05 22.51
C ILE A 138 -3.59 -15.32 23.24
N GLY A 139 -4.73 -15.18 22.57
CA GLY A 139 -6.06 -15.34 23.17
C GLY A 139 -6.50 -14.15 24.02
N THR A 140 -6.05 -12.94 23.68
CA THR A 140 -6.39 -11.69 24.41
C THR A 140 -7.28 -10.78 23.57
N LYS A 141 -8.05 -9.92 24.25
CA LYS A 141 -8.88 -8.91 23.59
C LYS A 141 -8.02 -7.93 22.80
N VAL A 142 -8.60 -7.44 21.71
CA VAL A 142 -7.94 -6.52 20.77
C VAL A 142 -8.41 -5.10 21.04
N LYS A 143 -7.46 -4.20 21.31
CA LYS A 143 -7.69 -2.75 21.29
C LYS A 143 -7.90 -2.31 19.85
N ALA A 144 -9.06 -1.79 19.55
CA ALA A 144 -9.46 -1.35 18.23
C ALA A 144 -10.10 0.03 18.27
N VAL A 145 -9.90 0.79 17.20
CA VAL A 145 -10.69 1.98 16.87
C VAL A 145 -11.71 1.54 15.82
N ILE A 146 -12.99 1.79 16.08
CA ILE A 146 -14.05 1.52 15.10
C ILE A 146 -14.23 2.78 14.26
N ARG A 147 -14.33 2.66 12.94
CA ARG A 147 -14.76 3.77 12.08
C ARG A 147 -15.76 3.28 11.05
N ASN A 148 -16.75 4.12 10.74
CA ASN A 148 -17.68 3.84 9.66
C ASN A 148 -16.99 4.16 8.33
N LEU A 149 -16.49 3.11 7.66
CA LEU A 149 -15.79 3.21 6.39
C LEU A 149 -16.54 2.43 5.32
N ASN A 150 -16.82 3.07 4.18
CA ASN A 150 -17.20 2.35 2.97
C ASN A 150 -15.99 1.59 2.40
N ASP A 151 -16.21 0.78 1.36
CA ASP A 151 -15.16 -0.07 0.78
C ASP A 151 -13.98 0.75 0.25
N GLU A 152 -14.24 1.87 -0.41
CA GLU A 152 -13.19 2.75 -0.95
C GLU A 152 -12.35 3.38 0.18
N GLN A 153 -13.00 3.87 1.23
CA GLN A 153 -12.35 4.47 2.39
C GLN A 153 -11.54 3.44 3.17
N LEU A 154 -12.02 2.20 3.28
CA LEU A 154 -11.25 1.10 3.88
C LEU A 154 -9.97 0.85 3.07
N VAL A 155 -10.10 0.74 1.75
CA VAL A 155 -8.95 0.53 0.85
C VAL A 155 -7.93 1.66 0.96
N ILE A 156 -8.39 2.91 0.96
CA ILE A 156 -7.52 4.09 1.11
C ILE A 156 -6.81 4.04 2.46
N SER A 157 -7.54 3.77 3.55
CA SER A 157 -6.97 3.70 4.90
C SER A 157 -5.93 2.58 5.03
N GLN A 158 -6.21 1.40 4.45
CA GLN A 158 -5.29 0.27 4.42
C GLN A 158 -4.01 0.60 3.63
N GLY A 159 -4.18 1.18 2.44
CA GLY A 159 -3.05 1.54 1.57
C GLY A 159 -2.15 2.62 2.16
N GLN A 160 -2.75 3.65 2.76
CA GLN A 160 -2.00 4.76 3.38
C GLN A 160 -1.16 4.31 4.58
N GLU A 161 -1.71 3.48 5.45
CA GLU A 161 -0.96 2.89 6.57
C GLU A 161 0.24 2.07 6.09
N ASN A 162 0.08 1.33 4.99
CA ASN A 162 1.15 0.53 4.41
C ASN A 162 2.22 1.36 3.70
N ASN A 163 1.85 2.43 2.97
CA ASN A 163 2.84 3.33 2.36
C ASN A 163 3.63 4.09 3.42
N ALA A 164 2.99 4.52 4.52
CA ALA A 164 3.64 5.25 5.59
C ALA A 164 4.77 4.43 6.28
N ARG A 165 4.71 3.10 6.17
CA ARG A 165 5.72 2.20 6.74
C ARG A 165 6.93 1.98 5.83
N THR A 166 6.91 2.44 4.58
CA THR A 166 8.01 2.21 3.59
C THR A 166 8.38 0.75 3.31
N ASP A 167 7.57 -0.22 3.79
CA ASP A 167 7.97 -1.64 3.84
C ASP A 167 7.52 -2.46 2.62
N LEU A 168 6.61 -1.97 1.78
CA LEU A 168 6.09 -2.77 0.67
C LEU A 168 7.02 -2.70 -0.55
N SER A 169 7.39 -3.87 -1.05
CA SER A 169 8.14 -4.03 -2.29
C SER A 169 7.35 -3.51 -3.50
N PHE A 170 8.06 -3.27 -4.61
CA PHE A 170 7.41 -2.83 -5.86
C PHE A 170 6.31 -3.82 -6.31
N ILE A 171 6.59 -5.13 -6.24
CA ILE A 171 5.66 -6.15 -6.73
C ILE A 171 4.45 -6.31 -5.83
N GLU A 172 4.59 -6.16 -4.51
CA GLU A 172 3.46 -6.19 -3.57
C GLU A 172 2.51 -5.03 -3.82
N ARG A 173 3.05 -3.82 -4.01
CA ARG A 173 2.25 -2.64 -4.36
C ARG A 173 1.54 -2.82 -5.71
N ALA A 174 2.22 -3.45 -6.67
CA ALA A 174 1.63 -3.74 -7.97
C ALA A 174 0.52 -4.79 -7.88
N LEU A 175 0.70 -5.86 -7.12
CA LEU A 175 -0.35 -6.85 -6.86
C LEU A 175 -1.55 -6.24 -6.14
N PHE A 176 -1.30 -5.39 -5.14
CA PHE A 176 -2.36 -4.67 -4.44
C PHE A 176 -3.18 -3.82 -5.41
N ALA A 177 -2.52 -3.04 -6.27
CA ALA A 177 -3.18 -2.28 -7.32
C ALA A 177 -4.01 -3.16 -8.26
N THR A 178 -3.44 -4.26 -8.76
CA THR A 178 -4.13 -5.16 -9.69
C THR A 178 -5.33 -5.84 -9.06
N ARG A 179 -5.22 -6.33 -7.82
CA ARG A 179 -6.34 -6.94 -7.08
C ARG A 179 -7.48 -5.96 -6.81
N LEU A 180 -7.16 -4.69 -6.60
CA LEU A 180 -8.17 -3.63 -6.47
C LEU A 180 -8.87 -3.36 -7.80
N GLU A 181 -8.10 -3.27 -8.90
CA GLU A 181 -8.67 -3.08 -10.23
C GLU A 181 -9.58 -4.26 -10.62
N ASP A 182 -9.17 -5.50 -10.32
CA ASP A 182 -9.97 -6.71 -10.57
C ASP A 182 -11.29 -6.75 -9.78
N ARG A 183 -11.33 -6.06 -8.64
CA ARG A 183 -12.55 -5.92 -7.82
C ARG A 183 -13.41 -4.72 -8.22
N GLY A 184 -13.02 -3.99 -9.26
CA GLY A 184 -13.80 -2.86 -9.79
C GLY A 184 -13.57 -1.53 -9.09
N PHE A 185 -12.54 -1.40 -8.24
CA PHE A 185 -12.21 -0.10 -7.65
C PHE A 185 -11.68 0.87 -8.71
N SER A 186 -12.06 2.14 -8.59
CA SER A 186 -11.61 3.17 -9.51
C SER A 186 -10.08 3.37 -9.43
N ARG A 187 -9.45 3.75 -10.55
CA ARG A 187 -8.02 4.07 -10.55
C ARG A 187 -7.68 5.26 -9.65
N GLU A 188 -8.62 6.18 -9.43
CA GLU A 188 -8.45 7.31 -8.50
C GLU A 188 -8.34 6.83 -7.05
N THR A 189 -9.21 5.91 -6.64
CA THR A 189 -9.18 5.28 -5.32
C THR A 189 -7.86 4.52 -5.11
N ILE A 190 -7.40 3.77 -6.12
CA ILE A 190 -6.14 3.01 -6.05
C ILE A 190 -4.93 3.95 -5.96
N MET A 191 -4.91 5.03 -6.76
CA MET A 191 -3.88 6.06 -6.71
C MET A 191 -3.82 6.73 -5.33
N SER A 192 -4.98 7.07 -4.77
CA SER A 192 -5.12 7.61 -3.42
C SER A 192 -4.60 6.61 -2.38
N ALA A 193 -4.96 5.33 -2.47
CA ALA A 193 -4.50 4.30 -1.54
C ALA A 193 -2.98 4.08 -1.61
N LEU A 194 -2.37 4.16 -2.80
CA LEU A 194 -0.95 3.89 -3.03
C LEU A 194 -0.04 5.13 -3.02
N GLY A 195 -0.62 6.33 -2.96
CA GLY A 195 0.11 7.59 -3.05
C GLY A 195 0.89 7.76 -4.35
N VAL A 196 0.33 7.34 -5.49
CA VAL A 196 1.01 7.35 -6.80
C VAL A 196 0.24 8.08 -7.88
N ASP A 197 0.97 8.55 -8.89
CA ASP A 197 0.38 9.10 -10.10
C ASP A 197 -0.18 8.01 -11.05
N LYS A 198 -0.97 8.46 -12.04
CA LYS A 198 -1.62 7.61 -13.04
C LYS A 198 -0.62 6.79 -13.88
N ALA A 199 0.55 7.35 -14.18
CA ALA A 199 1.57 6.70 -15.00
C ALA A 199 2.28 5.59 -14.23
N ALA A 200 2.56 5.81 -12.94
CA ALA A 200 3.11 4.83 -12.03
C ALA A 200 2.13 3.67 -11.81
N LEU A 201 0.86 3.97 -11.52
CA LEU A 201 -0.18 2.95 -11.38
C LEU A 201 -0.31 2.08 -12.65
N SER A 202 -0.37 2.71 -13.82
CA SER A 202 -0.49 1.98 -15.09
C SER A 202 0.69 1.02 -15.32
N LYS A 203 1.91 1.44 -14.97
CA LYS A 203 3.12 0.60 -15.11
C LYS A 203 3.16 -0.54 -14.10
N MET A 204 2.66 -0.33 -12.88
CA MET A 204 2.55 -1.40 -11.87
C MET A 204 1.61 -2.50 -12.36
N ILE A 205 0.40 -2.13 -12.76
CA ILE A 205 -0.61 -3.07 -13.26
C ILE A 205 -0.08 -3.81 -14.49
N ALA A 206 0.56 -3.10 -15.43
CA ALA A 206 1.11 -3.71 -16.64
C ALA A 206 2.15 -4.81 -16.35
N VAL A 207 2.98 -4.67 -15.31
CA VAL A 207 3.95 -5.70 -14.92
C VAL A 207 3.24 -6.97 -14.43
N VAL A 208 2.26 -6.83 -13.54
CA VAL A 208 1.53 -7.98 -12.96
C VAL A 208 0.71 -8.69 -14.04
N ARG A 209 0.07 -7.95 -14.95
CA ARG A 209 -0.75 -8.54 -16.03
C ARG A 209 0.06 -9.37 -17.04
N ARG A 210 1.35 -9.10 -17.18
CA ARG A 210 2.25 -9.83 -18.10
C ARG A 210 2.92 -11.03 -17.44
N LEU A 211 2.90 -11.12 -16.11
CA LEU A 211 3.54 -12.19 -15.38
C LEU A 211 2.50 -13.19 -14.87
N PRO A 212 2.69 -14.50 -15.06
CA PRO A 212 1.87 -15.51 -14.39
C PRO A 212 1.90 -15.31 -12.87
N LEU A 213 0.73 -15.37 -12.22
CA LEU A 213 0.62 -15.14 -10.78
C LEU A 213 1.49 -16.12 -9.99
N ASP A 214 1.52 -17.39 -10.41
CA ASP A 214 2.32 -18.45 -9.79
C ASP A 214 3.81 -18.08 -9.71
N ILE A 215 4.34 -17.40 -10.74
CA ILE A 215 5.74 -16.94 -10.77
C ILE A 215 5.95 -15.80 -9.77
N ILE A 216 5.02 -14.84 -9.73
CA ILE A 216 5.10 -13.71 -8.79
C ILE A 216 5.07 -14.23 -7.34
N GLU A 217 4.15 -15.15 -7.03
CA GLU A 217 3.99 -15.72 -5.70
C GLU A 217 5.16 -16.61 -5.30
N ALA A 218 5.71 -17.41 -6.23
CA ALA A 218 6.87 -18.24 -5.96
C ALA A 218 8.13 -17.40 -5.66
N ILE A 219 8.32 -16.28 -6.38
CA ILE A 219 9.42 -15.33 -6.12
C ILE A 219 9.20 -14.62 -4.77
N GLY A 220 7.99 -14.14 -4.49
CA GLY A 220 7.67 -13.35 -3.30
C GLY A 220 7.96 -11.85 -3.45
N ALA A 221 8.16 -11.15 -2.33
CA ALA A 221 8.31 -9.69 -2.28
C ALA A 221 9.50 -9.14 -3.07
N ALA A 222 10.63 -9.85 -3.08
CA ALA A 222 11.86 -9.47 -3.77
C ALA A 222 12.22 -7.96 -3.62
N PRO A 223 12.41 -7.45 -2.38
CA PRO A 223 12.57 -6.04 -2.10
C PRO A 223 13.78 -5.39 -2.80
N GLY A 224 14.80 -6.17 -3.17
CA GLY A 224 15.95 -5.69 -3.94
C GLY A 224 15.62 -5.29 -5.38
N PHE A 225 14.42 -5.63 -5.88
CA PHE A 225 14.05 -5.50 -7.29
C PHE A 225 12.90 -4.53 -7.52
N GLY A 226 13.22 -3.40 -8.15
CA GLY A 226 12.23 -2.42 -8.59
C GLY A 226 11.62 -2.73 -9.97
N ARG A 227 10.74 -1.83 -10.40
CA ARG A 227 9.98 -1.89 -11.67
C ARG A 227 10.77 -2.42 -12.87
N ARG A 228 11.97 -1.86 -13.10
CA ARG A 228 12.76 -2.17 -14.31
C ARG A 228 13.11 -3.66 -14.39
N ARG A 229 13.55 -4.25 -13.28
CA ARG A 229 13.96 -5.66 -13.22
C ARG A 229 12.76 -6.58 -13.40
N TRP A 230 11.63 -6.27 -12.77
CA TRP A 230 10.38 -7.01 -12.96
C TRP A 230 9.84 -6.93 -14.39
N MET A 231 9.98 -5.77 -15.05
CA MET A 231 9.61 -5.62 -16.45
C MET A 231 10.54 -6.41 -17.39
N GLU A 232 11.85 -6.41 -17.13
CA GLU A 232 12.81 -7.25 -17.85
C GLU A 232 12.47 -8.74 -17.68
N LEU A 233 12.06 -9.16 -16.47
CA LEU A 233 11.60 -10.54 -16.22
C LEU A 233 10.34 -10.88 -17.02
N ALA A 234 9.36 -9.96 -17.07
CA ALA A 234 8.16 -10.13 -17.89
C ALA A 234 8.51 -10.27 -19.38
N ASP A 235 9.42 -9.44 -19.91
CA ASP A 235 9.90 -9.53 -21.29
C ASP A 235 10.62 -10.85 -21.60
N LEU A 236 11.23 -11.49 -20.60
CA LEU A 236 11.85 -12.80 -20.74
C LEU A 236 10.82 -13.93 -20.71
N ILE A 237 9.75 -13.81 -19.93
CA ILE A 237 8.70 -14.82 -19.78
C ILE A 237 7.72 -14.82 -20.96
N ASP A 238 7.43 -13.65 -21.55
CA ASP A 238 6.54 -13.50 -22.71
C ASP A 238 7.06 -14.23 -23.97
N ARG A 239 8.26 -14.82 -23.93
CA ARG A 239 8.77 -15.67 -25.01
C ARG A 239 8.25 -17.09 -24.81
N ASP A 240 7.57 -17.63 -25.82
CA ASP A 240 6.83 -18.91 -25.75
C ASP A 240 7.64 -20.08 -25.18
N ASP A 241 8.95 -20.13 -25.46
CA ASP A 241 9.82 -21.23 -25.03
C ASP A 241 10.27 -21.17 -23.56
N ARG A 242 10.00 -20.05 -22.87
CA ARG A 242 10.56 -19.75 -21.53
C ARG A 242 9.55 -19.86 -20.41
N ARG A 243 8.27 -19.64 -20.69
CA ARG A 243 7.23 -19.75 -19.67
C ARG A 243 7.13 -21.16 -19.06
N PRO A 244 7.11 -22.26 -19.81
CA PRO A 244 7.10 -23.60 -19.22
C PRO A 244 8.36 -23.87 -18.39
N LYS A 245 9.54 -23.48 -18.90
CA LYS A 245 10.82 -23.61 -18.18
C LYS A 245 10.84 -22.84 -16.86
N ALA A 246 10.21 -21.65 -16.83
CA ALA A 246 10.08 -20.87 -15.61
C ALA A 246 9.18 -21.57 -14.58
N LEU A 247 8.04 -22.12 -15.01
CA LEU A 247 7.12 -22.85 -14.15
C LEU A 247 7.76 -24.12 -13.57
N ASP A 248 8.45 -24.90 -14.39
CA ASP A 248 9.17 -26.10 -13.92
C ASP A 248 10.26 -25.74 -12.89
N PHE A 249 10.95 -24.62 -13.10
CA PHE A 249 12.04 -24.18 -12.22
C PHE A 249 11.54 -23.69 -10.86
N ILE A 250 10.41 -22.95 -10.82
CA ILE A 250 9.86 -22.46 -9.54
C ILE A 250 9.32 -23.60 -8.67
N ASP A 251 8.99 -24.74 -9.29
CA ASP A 251 8.48 -25.90 -8.55
C ASP A 251 9.55 -26.72 -7.84
N ALA A 252 10.82 -26.57 -8.24
CA ALA A 252 11.95 -27.26 -7.65
C ALA A 252 12.11 -26.94 -6.14
N ALA A 253 12.45 -27.97 -5.37
CA ALA A 253 12.65 -27.84 -3.92
C ALA A 253 13.82 -26.90 -3.60
N GLU A 254 14.88 -26.91 -4.40
CA GLU A 254 16.01 -26.00 -4.19
C GLU A 254 15.60 -24.54 -4.39
N PHE A 255 14.65 -24.25 -5.27
CA PHE A 255 14.15 -22.89 -5.47
C PHE A 255 13.36 -22.40 -4.26
N LYS A 256 12.45 -23.23 -3.74
CA LYS A 256 11.60 -22.90 -2.58
C LYS A 256 12.40 -22.71 -1.29
N ALA A 257 13.59 -23.31 -1.18
CA ALA A 257 14.49 -23.14 -0.04
C ALA A 257 15.25 -21.80 -0.02
N LEU A 258 15.27 -21.04 -1.13
CA LEU A 258 15.98 -19.77 -1.23
C LEU A 258 15.17 -18.60 -0.66
N GLU A 259 15.87 -17.52 -0.33
CA GLU A 259 15.25 -16.23 0.02
C GLU A 259 14.65 -15.53 -1.21
N SER A 260 13.67 -14.64 -1.00
CA SER A 260 12.89 -14.01 -2.08
C SER A 260 13.75 -13.29 -3.15
N ASP A 261 14.76 -12.52 -2.74
CA ASP A 261 15.68 -11.85 -3.68
C ASP A 261 16.54 -12.87 -4.47
N GLN A 262 16.95 -13.96 -3.82
CA GLN A 262 17.74 -15.00 -4.47
C GLN A 262 16.90 -15.79 -5.48
N ARG A 263 15.63 -16.06 -5.16
CA ARG A 263 14.66 -16.64 -6.10
C ARG A 263 14.54 -15.79 -7.35
N PHE A 264 14.39 -14.47 -7.20
CA PHE A 264 14.34 -13.54 -8.34
C PHE A 264 15.60 -13.65 -9.21
N GLU A 265 16.79 -13.54 -8.60
CA GLU A 265 18.06 -13.59 -9.36
C GLU A 265 18.27 -14.92 -10.06
N LYS A 266 17.97 -16.05 -9.41
CA LYS A 266 18.14 -17.39 -10.01
C LYS A 266 17.23 -17.59 -11.21
N LEU A 267 15.95 -17.23 -11.09
CA LEU A 267 15.02 -17.30 -12.21
C LEU A 267 15.44 -16.35 -13.33
N PHE A 268 15.81 -15.11 -12.99
CA PHE A 268 16.27 -14.14 -13.97
C PHE A 268 17.50 -14.63 -14.72
N ALA A 269 18.48 -15.21 -14.02
CA ALA A 269 19.68 -15.78 -14.62
C ALA A 269 19.35 -16.94 -15.56
N LEU A 270 18.52 -17.90 -15.12
CA LEU A 270 18.07 -19.03 -15.96
C LEU A 270 17.48 -18.54 -17.28
N LEU A 271 16.57 -17.57 -17.22
CA LEU A 271 15.90 -17.03 -18.40
C LEU A 271 16.81 -16.12 -19.24
N SER A 272 17.79 -15.47 -18.62
CA SER A 272 18.75 -14.59 -19.29
C SER A 272 19.86 -15.35 -20.01
N LEU A 273 20.22 -16.56 -19.58
CA LEU A 273 21.25 -17.39 -20.23
C LEU A 273 20.90 -17.73 -21.69
N ALA A 274 19.63 -17.67 -22.06
CA ALA A 274 19.19 -17.82 -23.45
C ALA A 274 19.34 -16.53 -24.29
N ARG A 275 19.83 -15.41 -23.73
CA ARG A 275 20.43 -14.33 -24.53
C ARG A 275 21.85 -14.75 -24.88
N LYS A 276 22.03 -15.57 -25.91
CA LYS A 276 23.32 -15.56 -26.62
C LYS A 276 23.47 -14.13 -27.17
N PRO A 277 24.51 -13.37 -26.79
CA PRO A 277 24.82 -12.16 -27.53
C PRO A 277 25.05 -12.58 -28.98
N SER A 278 24.27 -12.01 -29.91
CA SER A 278 24.55 -12.20 -31.33
C SER A 278 26.00 -11.79 -31.56
N LYS A 279 26.82 -12.73 -32.04
CA LYS A 279 28.23 -12.47 -32.33
C LYS A 279 28.23 -11.35 -33.37
N ALA A 280 28.65 -10.17 -32.96
CA ALA A 280 28.77 -9.03 -33.87
C ALA A 280 30.16 -9.09 -34.48
N GLU A 281 30.25 -9.57 -35.72
CA GLU A 281 31.49 -9.58 -36.46
C GLU A 281 31.74 -8.19 -37.07
N THR A 282 32.98 -7.72 -37.02
CA THR A 282 33.36 -6.48 -37.72
C THR A 282 34.08 -6.87 -39.00
N TRP A 283 33.44 -6.64 -40.14
CA TRP A 283 34.04 -6.87 -41.43
C TRP A 283 35.13 -5.81 -41.68
N ILE A 284 36.31 -6.29 -42.05
CA ILE A 284 37.48 -5.49 -42.37
C ILE A 284 37.62 -5.48 -43.89
N ALA A 285 37.52 -4.30 -44.49
CA ALA A 285 37.69 -4.12 -45.93
C ALA A 285 39.17 -4.35 -46.33
N PRO A 286 39.46 -4.59 -47.62
CA PRO A 286 40.84 -4.77 -48.12
C PRO A 286 41.78 -3.61 -47.79
N ASP A 287 41.26 -2.39 -47.62
CA ASP A 287 41.99 -1.18 -47.21
C ASP A 287 42.22 -1.10 -45.68
N ARG A 288 41.92 -2.18 -44.94
CA ARG A 288 41.95 -2.31 -43.47
C ARG A 288 40.94 -1.41 -42.74
N SER A 289 40.00 -0.78 -43.45
CA SER A 289 38.93 -0.03 -42.81
C SER A 289 37.88 -0.96 -42.20
N ARG A 290 37.34 -0.58 -41.04
CA ARG A 290 36.24 -1.30 -40.36
C ARG A 290 34.91 -0.72 -40.81
N ALA A 291 34.53 -1.03 -42.04
CA ALA A 291 33.43 -0.38 -42.73
C ALA A 291 32.05 -0.90 -42.30
N VAL A 292 31.93 -2.18 -41.94
CA VAL A 292 30.64 -2.84 -41.64
C VAL A 292 30.74 -3.67 -40.38
N ARG A 293 29.74 -3.53 -39.50
CA ARG A 293 29.51 -4.46 -38.40
C ARG A 293 28.30 -5.32 -38.74
N ILE A 294 28.51 -6.63 -38.77
CA ILE A 294 27.51 -7.64 -39.08
C ILE A 294 27.03 -8.22 -37.76
N ARG A 295 25.71 -8.23 -37.56
CA ARG A 295 25.08 -8.88 -36.42
C ARG A 295 24.04 -9.85 -36.95
N GLU A 296 24.20 -11.12 -36.61
CA GLU A 296 23.29 -12.19 -37.01
C GLU A 296 22.48 -12.66 -35.80
N THR A 297 21.18 -12.79 -36.00
CA THR A 297 20.22 -13.37 -35.05
C THR A 297 19.43 -14.46 -35.77
N ASP A 298 18.73 -15.33 -35.02
CA ASP A 298 17.96 -16.42 -35.60
C ASP A 298 16.83 -15.95 -36.56
N ALA A 299 16.45 -14.67 -36.51
CA ALA A 299 15.37 -14.09 -37.33
C ALA A 299 15.84 -13.07 -38.38
N GLU A 300 16.98 -12.41 -38.17
CA GLU A 300 17.46 -11.33 -39.05
C GLU A 300 18.99 -11.15 -39.02
N THR A 301 19.53 -10.68 -40.14
CA THR A 301 20.92 -10.20 -40.26
C THR A 301 20.93 -8.68 -40.40
N THR A 302 21.58 -7.99 -39.47
CA THR A 302 21.76 -6.53 -39.49
C THR A 302 23.17 -6.16 -39.94
N LEU A 303 23.27 -5.34 -41.00
CA LEU A 303 24.52 -4.72 -41.45
C LEU A 303 24.56 -3.25 -41.00
N ALA A 304 25.45 -2.92 -40.08
CA ALA A 304 25.66 -1.56 -39.59
C ALA A 304 26.91 -0.93 -40.24
N PHE A 305 26.70 0.08 -41.07
CA PHE A 305 27.77 0.77 -41.81
C PHE A 305 28.35 1.95 -41.03
N SER A 306 29.68 2.02 -40.94
CA SER A 306 30.39 3.09 -40.23
C SER A 306 30.55 4.34 -41.12
N LYS A 307 29.82 5.42 -40.79
CA LYS A 307 29.97 6.73 -41.47
C LYS A 307 31.37 7.34 -41.35
N LYS A 308 32.12 6.97 -40.30
CA LYS A 308 33.49 7.48 -40.05
C LYS A 308 34.54 6.70 -40.84
N ALA A 309 34.39 5.37 -40.94
CA ALA A 309 35.38 4.52 -41.61
C ALA A 309 35.15 4.44 -43.12
N ALA A 310 33.88 4.50 -43.57
CA ALA A 310 33.52 4.41 -44.97
C ALA A 310 32.31 5.33 -45.28
N PRO A 311 32.52 6.65 -45.40
CA PRO A 311 31.45 7.59 -45.75
C PRO A 311 30.86 7.26 -47.13
N GLY A 312 29.54 7.21 -47.23
CA GLY A 312 28.83 6.94 -48.50
C GLY A 312 28.69 5.46 -48.88
N PHE A 313 29.40 4.53 -48.21
CA PHE A 313 29.33 3.11 -48.54
C PHE A 313 27.94 2.50 -48.30
N ALA A 314 27.23 2.94 -47.25
CA ALA A 314 25.86 2.51 -46.99
C ALA A 314 24.91 2.83 -48.16
N GLU A 315 25.03 4.01 -48.75
CA GLU A 315 24.18 4.44 -49.88
C GLU A 315 24.54 3.71 -51.17
N PHE A 316 25.83 3.42 -51.37
CA PHE A 316 26.29 2.60 -52.47
C PHE A 316 25.70 1.18 -52.41
N VAL A 317 25.75 0.52 -51.25
CA VAL A 317 25.16 -0.81 -51.06
C VAL A 317 23.65 -0.75 -51.28
N ARG A 318 22.97 0.25 -50.70
CA ARG A 318 21.52 0.44 -50.87
C ARG A 318 21.10 0.52 -52.34
N ARG A 319 21.85 1.24 -53.18
CA ARG A 319 21.59 1.35 -54.63
C ARG A 319 21.87 0.07 -55.42
N ARG A 320 22.65 -0.85 -54.85
CA ARG A 320 23.01 -2.13 -55.48
C ARG A 320 22.25 -3.34 -54.92
N LEU A 321 21.38 -3.16 -53.91
CA LEU A 321 20.67 -4.27 -53.28
C LEU A 321 19.88 -5.11 -54.30
N GLU A 322 19.22 -4.47 -55.27
CA GLU A 322 18.50 -5.18 -56.33
C GLU A 322 19.44 -6.04 -57.19
N ALA A 323 20.57 -5.48 -57.62
CA ALA A 323 21.56 -6.20 -58.41
C ALA A 323 22.18 -7.36 -57.62
N LEU A 324 22.52 -7.14 -56.34
CA LEU A 324 23.07 -8.17 -55.45
C LEU A 324 22.06 -9.29 -55.19
N TYR A 325 20.77 -8.97 -55.08
CA TYR A 325 19.71 -9.96 -54.93
C TYR A 325 19.57 -10.81 -56.20
N LEU A 326 19.58 -10.19 -57.38
CA LEU A 326 19.51 -10.91 -58.66
C LEU A 326 20.75 -11.77 -58.92
N GLU A 327 21.93 -11.31 -58.50
CA GLU A 327 23.18 -12.09 -58.54
C GLU A 327 23.09 -13.30 -57.61
N TYR A 328 22.64 -13.11 -56.37
CA TYR A 328 22.37 -14.19 -55.43
C TYR A 328 21.45 -15.26 -56.04
N GLN A 329 20.28 -14.87 -56.56
CA GLN A 329 19.34 -15.82 -57.18
C GLN A 329 19.96 -16.65 -58.32
N ARG A 330 20.85 -16.05 -59.10
CA ARG A 330 21.54 -16.76 -60.20
C ARG A 330 22.58 -17.76 -59.68
N GLU A 331 23.25 -17.45 -58.58
CA GLU A 331 24.27 -18.31 -58.00
C GLU A 331 23.69 -19.45 -57.15
N THR A 332 22.61 -19.20 -56.40
CA THR A 332 21.97 -20.21 -55.54
C THR A 332 20.82 -20.96 -56.21
N GLY A 333 20.27 -20.44 -57.31
CA GLY A 333 19.18 -21.09 -58.06
C GLY A 333 17.79 -20.98 -57.43
N ASP A 334 17.62 -20.05 -56.48
CA ASP A 334 16.36 -19.73 -55.79
C ASP A 334 15.48 -18.69 -56.52
#